data_AF-A0A6P0LDP2-F1
#
_entry.id   AF-A0A6P0LDP2-F1
#
_cell.length_a   1.000
_cell.length_b   1.000
_cell.length_c   1.000
_cell.angle_alpha   90.00
_cell.angle_beta   90.00
_cell.angle_gamma   90.00
#
_symmetry.space_group_name_H-M   'P 1'
#
loop_
_entity.id
_entity.type
_entity.pdbx_description
1 polymer ?
#
loop_
_entity_poly.entity_id
_entity_poly.type
_entity_poly.pdbx_seq_one_letter_code
_entity_poly.pdbx_strand_id
1 'polypeptide(L)'
;MNGTWEGIFQIVGVGVQPSAHLVLAQTGVPALDQVLADGGTTLLNVVKAIAILVIGLILAKIAAGITKAVLNRTNIDNNIAQWATGGQTGSSPAVEEWLSGAVFWIIIVFTVVAVLETLKLDTVSGPLNSFLDTILGFLPSVFGAGILLGVAWLLGTIVKMIVVRTLNALNIDQRLGEQVGDGRSSQFSLAQTIGNALYYLIFLLFLPSVLETLGLQGTLDPVLSMLGEIWGIVPNIGAAIAIGAIGWFIAQLVQRLVTSFLTAAGANQIGERFGLSTSGGRSLAGIIGTIVYVLILIPVATAALNALQIQAISGPSIAMLSQVTNTIPKLFAAAGILAVFYVIGQFVSDLVTNVLTDVGFNNLFSWLGFSSSTTDQTAESDTPQNPLTSRTPSELAGLLLLIGIMIAGIVAATDVLQIPALTDIVAGVGFIGARVLSGLVVLAIGLFLANFAFNLITGSGARQSNILAQVARIAIIAFSLALGLQQMGIAPDIVNLAFGLLLGAIAVAIALAFGLGGRDVAGEQVREWLDSLKK
;
A
#
# COMPACT_ATOMS: atom_id res chain seq x y z
N MET A 1 18.54 -17.33 10.15
CA MET A 1 17.64 -16.44 10.92
C MET A 1 18.41 -15.98 12.14
N ASN A 2 18.88 -14.73 12.14
CA ASN A 2 19.28 -13.93 13.30
C ASN A 2 19.93 -12.65 12.77
N GLY A 3 19.16 -11.58 12.74
CA GLY A 3 19.59 -10.28 12.25
C GLY A 3 18.40 -9.34 12.20
N THR A 4 18.21 -8.60 13.29
CA THR A 4 17.48 -7.33 13.44
C THR A 4 17.33 -7.15 14.95
N TRP A 5 18.02 -6.18 15.56
CA TRP A 5 17.69 -5.48 16.83
C TRP A 5 18.92 -4.75 17.46
N GLU A 6 19.92 -4.32 16.67
CA GLU A 6 21.00 -3.43 17.15
C GLU A 6 20.90 -2.02 16.55
N GLY A 7 19.92 -1.23 16.98
CA GLY A 7 19.95 0.19 16.62
C GLY A 7 18.74 1.02 16.99
N ILE A 8 18.38 1.13 18.28
CA ILE A 8 17.40 2.15 18.74
C ILE A 8 17.78 2.88 20.06
N PHE A 9 18.96 2.71 20.67
CA PHE A 9 19.28 3.45 21.91
C PHE A 9 20.64 4.15 21.93
N GLN A 10 20.84 5.12 21.04
CA GLN A 10 21.84 6.17 21.24
C GLN A 10 21.26 7.56 21.00
N ILE A 11 20.33 8.00 21.86
CA ILE A 11 20.12 9.43 22.13
C ILE A 11 19.65 9.56 23.58
N VAL A 12 20.56 10.00 24.45
CA VAL A 12 20.39 10.80 25.68
C VAL A 12 21.62 10.51 26.54
N GLY A 13 22.60 11.39 26.40
CA GLY A 13 23.75 11.44 27.30
C GLY A 13 23.28 11.85 28.69
N VAL A 14 23.14 10.88 29.58
CA VAL A 14 23.21 11.07 31.02
C VAL A 14 24.34 10.16 31.50
N GLY A 15 25.54 10.74 31.57
CA GLY A 15 26.68 10.08 32.17
C GLY A 15 26.45 9.93 33.67
N VAL A 16 25.93 8.77 34.09
CA VAL A 16 26.01 8.35 35.49
C VAL A 16 27.38 7.69 35.68
N GLN A 17 28.33 8.46 36.20
CA GLN A 17 29.59 7.96 36.73
C GLN A 17 29.31 7.08 37.96
N PRO A 18 29.82 5.83 38.05
CA PRO A 18 29.74 5.04 39.27
C PRO A 18 30.96 5.36 40.13
N SER A 19 30.98 6.53 40.77
CA SER A 19 32.02 6.88 41.73
C SER A 19 31.57 6.57 43.16
N ALA A 20 31.35 5.28 43.44
CA ALA A 20 31.38 4.77 44.81
C ALA A 20 32.84 4.72 45.28
N HIS A 21 33.36 5.84 45.74
CA HIS A 21 34.58 5.88 46.55
C HIS A 21 34.22 6.38 47.94
N LEU A 22 34.63 5.56 48.91
CA LEU A 22 34.61 5.77 50.35
C LEU A 22 35.00 7.20 50.74
N VAL A 23 33.99 8.03 51.00
CA VAL A 23 34.12 9.25 51.82
C VAL A 23 33.50 8.94 53.19
N LEU A 24 34.15 8.01 53.90
CA LEU A 24 33.93 7.76 55.32
C LEU A 24 35.29 7.76 56.03
N ALA A 25 36.02 8.87 55.91
CA ALA A 25 37.17 9.19 56.77
C ALA A 25 37.68 10.62 56.49
N GLN A 26 36.82 11.63 56.59
CA GLN A 26 37.26 13.02 56.75
C GLN A 26 36.18 13.84 57.47
N THR A 27 35.82 13.40 58.68
CA THR A 27 35.11 14.22 59.65
C THR A 27 36.09 15.25 60.22
N GLY A 28 36.35 16.31 59.47
CA GLY A 28 36.58 17.60 60.09
C GLY A 28 35.23 18.05 60.62
N VAL A 29 34.97 17.81 61.91
CA VAL A 29 33.81 18.38 62.58
C VAL A 29 33.91 19.90 62.35
N PRO A 30 32.98 20.55 61.63
CA PRO A 30 32.95 22.00 61.60
C PRO A 30 32.96 22.44 63.06
N ALA A 31 33.86 23.34 63.43
CA ALA A 31 33.98 23.79 64.82
C ALA A 31 32.58 24.05 65.36
N LEU A 32 32.27 23.59 66.58
CA LEU A 32 30.96 23.84 67.21
C LEU A 32 30.53 25.31 67.06
N ASP A 33 31.49 26.25 66.99
CA ASP A 33 31.28 27.65 66.64
C ASP A 33 30.68 27.91 65.25
N GLN A 34 31.10 27.22 64.19
CA GLN A 34 30.49 27.35 62.85
C GLN A 34 29.07 26.79 62.81
N VAL A 35 28.82 25.66 63.51
CA VAL A 35 27.46 25.07 63.59
C VAL A 35 26.54 25.89 64.49
N LEU A 36 27.05 26.47 65.57
CA LEU A 36 26.29 27.38 66.44
C LEU A 36 26.05 28.74 65.76
N ALA A 37 27.01 29.24 64.96
CA ALA A 37 26.85 30.43 64.13
C ALA A 37 25.80 30.21 63.00
N ASP A 38 25.82 29.06 62.33
CA ASP A 38 24.80 28.70 61.32
C ASP A 38 23.44 28.35 61.95
N GLY A 39 23.42 27.73 63.13
CA GLY A 39 22.20 27.45 63.88
C GLY A 39 21.47 28.72 64.30
N GLY A 40 22.20 29.76 64.69
CA GLY A 40 21.64 31.08 65.00
C GLY A 40 20.99 31.77 63.80
N THR A 41 21.60 31.68 62.61
CA THR A 41 21.02 32.25 61.38
C THR A 41 19.84 31.43 60.86
N THR A 42 19.86 30.12 61.05
CA THR A 42 18.75 29.23 60.68
C THR A 42 17.52 29.49 61.53
N LEU A 43 17.68 29.62 62.85
CA LEU A 43 16.57 30.00 63.75
C LEU A 43 16.02 31.38 63.40
N LEU A 44 16.89 32.34 63.07
CA LEU A 44 16.46 33.67 62.63
C LEU A 44 15.67 33.63 61.31
N ASN A 45 16.09 32.81 60.35
CA ASN A 45 15.38 32.64 59.07
C ASN A 45 14.02 31.96 59.26
N VAL A 46 13.90 31.02 60.20
CA VAL A 46 12.60 30.41 60.55
C VAL A 46 11.66 31.46 61.16
N VAL A 47 12.14 32.30 62.06
CA VAL A 47 11.32 33.40 62.64
C VAL A 47 10.90 34.40 61.55
N LYS A 48 11.82 34.78 60.65
CA LYS A 48 11.49 35.64 59.49
C LYS A 48 10.45 35.00 58.58
N ALA A 49 10.58 33.72 58.27
CA ALA A 49 9.65 32.96 57.45
C ALA A 49 8.25 32.91 58.08
N ILE A 50 8.14 32.67 59.39
CA ILE A 50 6.87 32.71 60.12
C ILE A 50 6.24 34.12 60.05
N ALA A 51 7.04 35.17 60.24
CA ALA A 51 6.56 36.55 60.14
C ALA A 51 6.02 36.87 58.73
N ILE A 52 6.73 36.46 57.68
CA ILE A 52 6.29 36.63 56.29
C ILE A 52 4.98 35.90 56.04
N LEU A 53 4.82 34.67 56.54
CA LEU A 53 3.60 33.88 56.37
C LEU A 53 2.38 34.55 57.00
N VAL A 54 2.51 35.08 58.22
CA VAL A 54 1.42 35.79 58.91
C VAL A 54 1.05 37.08 58.17
N ILE A 55 2.04 37.87 57.75
CA ILE A 55 1.81 39.11 57.01
C ILE A 55 1.12 38.81 55.67
N GLY A 56 1.59 37.78 54.95
CA GLY A 56 1.04 37.40 53.66
C GLY A 56 -0.40 36.90 53.72
N LEU A 57 -0.78 36.14 54.77
CA LEU A 57 -2.18 35.73 54.99
C LEU A 57 -3.12 36.92 55.21
N ILE A 58 -2.66 37.96 55.91
CA ILE A 58 -3.43 39.19 56.14
C ILE A 58 -3.58 39.96 54.82
N LEU A 59 -2.48 40.14 54.08
CA LEU A 59 -2.48 40.81 52.78
C LEU A 59 -3.40 40.09 51.78
N ALA A 60 -3.36 38.77 51.73
CA ALA A 60 -4.21 37.96 50.85
C ALA A 60 -5.70 38.21 51.10
N LYS A 61 -6.14 38.20 52.38
CA LYS A 61 -7.54 38.45 52.74
C LYS A 61 -7.99 39.87 52.37
N ILE A 62 -7.13 40.87 52.61
CA ILE A 62 -7.44 42.27 52.30
C ILE A 62 -7.59 42.46 50.79
N ALA A 63 -6.61 42.00 50.01
CA ALA A 63 -6.62 42.14 48.56
C ALA A 63 -7.79 41.39 47.89
N ALA A 64 -8.10 40.17 48.35
CA ALA A 64 -9.27 39.43 47.90
C ALA A 64 -10.59 40.16 48.20
N GLY A 65 -10.70 40.74 49.41
CA GLY A 65 -11.85 41.55 49.79
C GLY A 65 -12.04 42.80 48.94
N ILE A 66 -10.95 43.52 48.64
CA ILE A 66 -10.97 44.69 47.75
C ILE A 66 -11.40 44.27 46.34
N THR A 67 -10.83 43.18 45.81
CA THR A 67 -11.16 42.67 44.47
C THR A 67 -12.64 42.29 44.39
N LYS A 68 -13.17 41.58 45.37
CA LYS A 68 -14.60 41.22 45.45
C LYS A 68 -15.49 42.47 45.46
N ALA A 69 -15.11 43.49 46.23
CA ALA A 69 -15.86 44.75 46.31
C ALA A 69 -15.86 45.53 44.99
N VAL A 70 -14.75 45.52 44.23
CA VAL A 70 -14.65 46.16 42.91
C VAL A 70 -15.45 45.39 41.86
N LEU A 71 -15.36 44.05 41.86
CA LEU A 71 -16.08 43.23 40.90
C LEU A 71 -17.60 43.32 41.09
N ASN A 72 -18.10 43.26 42.33
CA ASN A 72 -19.52 43.45 42.63
C ASN A 72 -20.08 44.81 42.18
N ARG A 73 -19.23 45.84 42.03
CA ARG A 73 -19.65 47.16 41.50
C ARG A 73 -19.78 47.18 39.98
N THR A 74 -19.22 46.19 39.29
CA THR A 74 -19.25 46.09 37.84
C THR A 74 -20.30 45.03 37.50
N ASN A 75 -21.38 45.36 36.80
CA ASN A 75 -22.47 44.43 36.44
C ASN A 75 -22.05 43.34 35.42
N ILE A 76 -20.81 42.87 35.48
CA ILE A 76 -20.21 41.86 34.59
C ILE A 76 -21.00 40.56 34.67
N ASP A 77 -21.39 40.14 35.87
CA ASP A 77 -22.12 38.90 36.12
C ASP A 77 -23.50 38.86 35.44
N ASN A 78 -24.19 40.00 35.38
CA ASN A 78 -25.50 40.08 34.77
C ASN A 78 -25.44 40.01 33.23
N ASN A 79 -24.40 40.60 32.64
CA ASN A 79 -24.14 40.49 31.21
C ASN A 79 -23.67 39.08 30.85
N ILE A 80 -22.90 38.43 31.73
CA ILE A 80 -22.39 37.08 31.51
C ILE A 80 -23.47 36.01 31.54
N ALA A 81 -24.37 36.09 32.51
CA ALA A 81 -25.51 35.19 32.59
C ALA A 81 -26.39 35.25 31.33
N GLN A 82 -26.62 36.45 30.77
CA GLN A 82 -27.47 36.59 29.59
C GLN A 82 -26.91 35.92 28.33
N TRP A 83 -25.59 35.98 28.09
CA TRP A 83 -25.00 35.34 26.90
C TRP A 83 -24.75 33.85 27.09
N ALA A 84 -24.48 33.39 28.31
CA ALA A 84 -24.14 31.99 28.58
C ALA A 84 -25.39 31.09 28.74
N THR A 85 -26.46 31.57 29.39
CA THR A 85 -27.64 30.74 29.69
C THR A 85 -28.90 31.13 28.89
N GLY A 86 -28.77 31.97 27.86
CA GLY A 86 -29.86 32.24 26.92
C GLY A 86 -31.15 32.74 27.57
N GLY A 87 -31.04 33.47 28.68
CA GLY A 87 -32.19 34.06 29.38
C GLY A 87 -32.90 33.15 30.40
N GLN A 88 -32.40 31.95 30.68
CA GLN A 88 -32.89 31.19 31.84
C GLN A 88 -32.08 31.56 33.09
N THR A 89 -32.78 32.13 34.08
CA THR A 89 -32.32 32.48 35.42
C THR A 89 -31.96 31.22 36.23
N GLY A 90 -30.94 30.49 35.79
CA GLY A 90 -30.22 29.51 36.59
C GLY A 90 -29.01 30.18 37.21
N SER A 91 -28.75 29.90 38.49
CA SER A 91 -27.70 30.46 39.34
C SER A 91 -26.43 30.83 38.55
N SER A 92 -26.19 32.13 38.38
CA SER A 92 -24.98 32.63 37.73
C SER A 92 -23.75 32.05 38.43
N PRO A 93 -22.77 31.51 37.71
CA PRO A 93 -21.48 31.22 38.31
C PRO A 93 -20.95 32.54 38.89
N ALA A 94 -20.77 32.60 40.21
CA ALA A 94 -20.33 33.81 40.90
C ALA A 94 -18.87 34.10 40.50
N VAL A 95 -18.69 34.87 39.42
CA VAL A 95 -17.37 35.18 38.87
C VAL A 95 -16.58 35.98 39.90
N GLU A 96 -17.26 36.75 40.75
CA GLU A 96 -16.63 37.51 41.83
C GLU A 96 -16.09 36.61 42.94
N GLU A 97 -16.77 35.51 43.26
CA GLU A 97 -16.29 34.55 44.26
C GLU A 97 -15.11 33.75 43.74
N TRP A 98 -15.15 33.34 42.47
CA TRP A 98 -14.05 32.66 41.83
C TRP A 98 -12.82 33.56 41.67
N LEU A 99 -12.99 34.79 41.17
CA LEU A 99 -11.88 35.71 40.91
C LEU A 99 -11.27 36.27 42.21
N SER A 100 -12.08 36.58 43.22
CA SER A 100 -11.55 36.97 44.53
C SER A 100 -10.83 35.81 45.24
N GLY A 101 -11.34 34.58 45.09
CA GLY A 101 -10.67 33.37 45.54
C GLY A 101 -9.33 33.12 44.83
N ALA A 102 -9.27 33.38 43.52
CA ALA A 102 -8.04 33.29 42.73
C ALA A 102 -6.98 34.30 43.20
N VAL A 103 -7.36 35.57 43.41
CA VAL A 103 -6.45 36.59 43.96
C VAL A 103 -5.93 36.20 45.33
N PHE A 104 -6.79 35.67 46.21
CA PHE A 104 -6.37 35.15 47.51
C PHE A 104 -5.30 34.07 47.36
N TRP A 105 -5.56 33.05 46.55
CA TRP A 105 -4.62 31.94 46.35
C TRP A 105 -3.32 32.38 45.69
N ILE A 106 -3.34 33.30 44.72
CA ILE A 106 -2.13 33.85 44.09
C ILE A 106 -1.25 34.54 45.13
N ILE A 107 -1.83 35.37 46.00
CA ILE A 107 -1.06 36.06 47.06
C ILE A 107 -0.53 35.06 48.09
N ILE A 108 -1.28 34.00 48.40
CA ILE A 108 -0.79 32.91 49.25
C ILE A 108 0.39 32.18 48.59
N VAL A 109 0.31 31.89 47.29
CA VAL A 109 1.43 31.26 46.56
C VAL A 109 2.66 32.18 46.58
N PHE A 110 2.51 33.49 46.32
CA PHE A 110 3.59 34.47 46.51
C PHE A 110 4.19 34.44 47.92
N THR A 111 3.31 34.40 48.92
CA THR A 111 3.72 34.34 50.33
C THR A 111 4.51 33.06 50.60
N VAL A 112 4.05 31.92 50.11
CA VAL A 112 4.73 30.62 50.25
C VAL A 112 6.08 30.64 49.56
N VAL A 113 6.18 31.19 48.33
CA VAL A 113 7.47 31.37 47.63
C VAL A 113 8.44 32.19 48.48
N ALA A 114 8.01 33.35 48.98
CA ALA A 114 8.86 34.22 49.82
C ALA A 114 9.30 33.55 51.14
N VAL A 115 8.42 32.74 51.75
CA VAL A 115 8.74 31.92 52.93
C VAL A 115 9.80 30.87 52.58
N LEU A 116 9.64 30.15 51.48
CA LEU A 116 10.58 29.12 51.02
C LEU A 116 11.94 29.72 50.65
N GLU A 117 11.96 30.86 49.97
CA GLU A 117 13.18 31.61 49.64
C GLU A 117 13.89 32.11 50.89
N THR A 118 13.15 32.62 51.88
CA THR A 118 13.72 33.03 53.17
C THR A 118 14.35 31.87 53.94
N LEU A 119 13.80 30.66 53.77
CA LEU A 119 14.37 29.42 54.30
C LEU A 119 15.51 28.84 53.44
N LYS A 120 15.92 29.53 52.35
CA LYS A 120 16.91 29.08 51.36
C LYS A 120 16.57 27.74 50.71
N LEU A 121 15.28 27.49 50.49
CA LEU A 121 14.77 26.32 49.79
C LEU A 121 14.63 26.59 48.28
N ASP A 122 15.70 27.08 47.66
CA ASP A 122 15.72 27.56 46.26
C ASP A 122 15.28 26.50 45.25
N THR A 123 15.62 25.24 45.51
CA THR A 123 15.21 24.09 44.66
C THR A 123 13.70 23.89 44.61
N VAL A 124 12.98 24.29 45.67
CA VAL A 124 11.52 24.14 45.78
C VAL A 124 10.81 25.42 45.35
N SER A 125 11.37 26.59 45.64
CA SER A 125 10.78 27.88 45.25
C SER A 125 10.93 28.18 43.75
N GLY A 126 12.00 27.72 43.10
CA GLY A 126 12.27 28.00 41.68
C GLY A 126 11.11 27.63 40.72
N PRO A 127 10.59 26.39 40.74
CA PRO A 127 9.45 26.01 39.91
C PRO A 127 8.17 26.79 40.23
N LEU A 128 7.93 27.07 41.52
CA LEU A 128 6.74 27.80 41.97
C LEU A 128 6.79 29.27 41.51
N ASN A 129 7.98 29.87 41.52
CA ASN A 129 8.21 31.21 41.00
C ASN A 129 8.03 31.26 39.47
N SER A 130 8.54 30.26 38.75
CA SER A 130 8.36 30.15 37.29
C SER A 130 6.87 30.03 36.90
N PHE A 131 6.09 29.27 37.66
CA PHE A 131 4.65 29.15 37.47
C PHE A 131 3.94 30.49 37.70
N LEU A 132 4.37 31.24 38.70
CA LEU A 132 3.80 32.53 39.07
C LEU A 132 4.09 33.61 38.02
N ASP A 133 5.34 33.65 37.54
CA ASP A 133 5.75 34.50 36.43
C ASP A 133 4.98 34.16 35.16
N THR A 134 4.72 32.88 34.91
CA THR A 134 3.91 32.41 33.78
C THR A 134 2.46 32.92 33.90
N ILE A 135 1.81 32.75 35.06
CA ILE A 135 0.44 33.25 35.30
C ILE A 135 0.35 34.77 35.18
N LEU A 136 1.31 35.49 35.77
CA LEU A 136 1.32 36.95 35.69
C LEU A 136 1.63 37.45 34.28
N GLY A 137 2.46 36.73 33.53
CA GLY A 137 2.68 36.95 32.11
C GLY A 137 1.41 36.75 31.27
N PHE A 138 0.54 35.84 31.69
CA PHE A 138 -0.75 35.62 31.04
C PHE A 138 -1.75 36.78 31.23
N LEU A 139 -1.67 37.55 32.33
CA LEU A 139 -2.63 38.64 32.61
C LEU A 139 -2.66 39.71 31.50
N PRO A 140 -1.53 40.34 31.13
CA PRO A 140 -1.49 41.30 30.03
C PRO A 140 -1.96 40.72 28.69
N SER A 141 -1.57 39.47 28.39
CA SER A 141 -1.98 38.79 27.15
C SER A 141 -3.47 38.50 27.08
N VAL A 142 -4.10 38.08 28.19
CA VAL A 142 -5.54 37.82 28.25
C VAL A 142 -6.32 39.11 28.04
N PHE A 143 -5.84 40.21 28.62
CA PHE A 143 -6.43 41.53 28.39
C PHE A 143 -6.29 41.97 26.92
N GLY A 144 -5.10 41.82 26.32
CA GLY A 144 -4.86 42.13 24.90
C GLY A 144 -5.74 41.31 23.95
N ALA A 145 -5.85 40.01 24.21
CA ALA A 145 -6.74 39.10 23.48
C ALA A 145 -8.22 39.51 23.60
N GLY A 146 -8.64 39.96 24.79
CA GLY A 146 -9.98 40.48 25.02
C GLY A 146 -10.29 41.71 24.17
N ILE A 147 -9.33 42.65 24.05
CA ILE A 147 -9.48 43.81 23.16
C ILE A 147 -9.61 43.37 21.71
N LEU A 148 -8.75 42.46 21.24
CA LEU A 148 -8.79 41.95 19.86
C LEU A 148 -10.12 41.24 19.55
N LEU A 149 -10.64 40.44 20.47
CA LEU A 149 -11.96 39.82 20.33
C LEU A 149 -13.08 40.88 20.25
N GLY A 150 -13.00 41.94 21.06
CA GLY A 150 -13.92 43.07 20.97
C GLY A 150 -13.88 43.76 19.61
N VAL A 151 -12.68 43.97 19.05
CA VAL A 151 -12.50 44.51 17.70
C VAL A 151 -13.06 43.57 16.63
N ALA A 152 -12.78 42.27 16.73
CA ALA A 152 -13.31 41.25 15.82
C ALA A 152 -14.85 41.21 15.84
N TRP A 153 -15.45 41.28 17.03
CA TRP A 153 -16.90 41.35 17.22
C TRP A 153 -17.52 42.57 16.54
N LEU A 154 -16.91 43.74 16.75
CA LEU A 154 -17.35 44.98 16.14
C LEU A 154 -17.29 44.90 14.60
N LEU A 155 -16.13 44.52 14.05
CA LEU A 155 -15.91 44.37 12.61
C LEU A 155 -16.86 43.33 12.01
N GLY A 156 -16.97 42.16 12.62
CA GLY A 156 -17.86 41.09 12.17
C GLY A 156 -19.31 41.55 12.09
N THR A 157 -19.79 42.24 13.12
CA THR A 157 -21.16 42.74 13.18
C THR A 157 -21.42 43.79 12.10
N ILE A 158 -20.48 44.71 11.88
CA ILE A 158 -20.57 45.74 10.83
C ILE A 158 -20.60 45.09 9.44
N VAL A 159 -19.67 44.17 9.14
CA VAL A 159 -19.60 43.50 7.83
C VAL A 159 -20.86 42.68 7.57
N LYS A 160 -21.32 41.89 8.55
CA LYS A 160 -22.59 41.15 8.44
C LYS A 160 -23.74 42.09 8.11
N MET A 161 -23.85 43.22 8.81
CA MET A 161 -24.91 44.20 8.58
C MET A 161 -24.87 44.75 7.15
N ILE A 162 -23.70 45.13 6.65
CA ILE A 162 -23.53 45.66 5.29
C ILE A 162 -23.86 44.61 4.23
N VAL A 163 -23.35 43.38 4.40
CA VAL A 163 -23.54 42.31 3.41
C VAL A 163 -25.00 41.87 3.36
N VAL A 164 -25.64 41.61 4.49
CA VAL A 164 -27.06 41.23 4.54
C VAL A 164 -27.93 42.32 3.93
N ARG A 165 -27.68 43.61 4.25
CA ARG A 165 -28.41 44.73 3.66
C ARG A 165 -28.22 44.79 2.13
N THR A 166 -27.02 44.55 1.63
CA THR A 166 -26.71 44.61 0.19
C THR A 166 -27.33 43.44 -0.57
N LEU A 167 -27.19 42.21 -0.06
CA LEU A 167 -27.75 41.00 -0.69
C LEU A 167 -29.28 41.04 -0.71
N ASN A 168 -29.92 41.52 0.35
CA ASN A 168 -31.36 41.73 0.39
C ASN A 168 -31.81 42.82 -0.57
N ALA A 169 -31.05 43.91 -0.71
CA ALA A 169 -31.36 44.97 -1.68
C ALA A 169 -31.29 44.47 -3.14
N LEU A 170 -30.48 43.45 -3.43
CA LEU A 170 -30.33 42.85 -4.76
C LEU A 170 -31.34 41.72 -5.05
N ASN A 171 -32.22 41.35 -4.11
CA ASN A 171 -33.19 40.26 -4.23
C ASN A 171 -32.57 38.94 -4.74
N ILE A 172 -31.34 38.63 -4.32
CA ILE A 172 -30.61 37.43 -4.76
C ILE A 172 -31.35 36.15 -4.37
N ASP A 173 -31.99 36.15 -3.20
CA ASP A 173 -32.78 35.03 -2.70
C ASP A 173 -33.95 34.67 -3.65
N GLN A 174 -34.57 35.65 -4.33
CA GLN A 174 -35.65 35.39 -5.29
C GLN A 174 -35.15 34.82 -6.61
N ARG A 175 -34.03 35.35 -7.14
CA ARG A 175 -33.49 34.93 -8.44
C ARG A 175 -32.91 33.51 -8.45
N LEU A 176 -32.39 33.06 -7.31
CA LEU A 176 -31.86 31.71 -7.14
C LEU A 176 -32.95 30.69 -6.79
N GLY A 177 -33.97 31.11 -6.05
CA GLY A 177 -35.11 30.25 -5.70
C GLY A 177 -35.99 29.85 -6.90
N GLU A 178 -36.06 30.68 -7.94
CA GLU A 178 -36.86 30.37 -9.15
C GLU A 178 -36.20 29.33 -10.07
N GLN A 179 -34.88 29.18 -10.04
CA GLN A 179 -34.15 28.24 -10.91
C GLN A 179 -33.91 26.88 -10.26
N VAL A 180 -34.00 26.79 -8.93
CA VAL A 180 -33.87 25.54 -8.16
C VAL A 180 -35.28 25.13 -7.72
N GLY A 181 -36.05 24.59 -8.67
CA GLY A 181 -37.41 24.17 -8.44
C GLY A 181 -37.52 23.02 -7.44
N ASP A 182 -37.91 23.33 -6.21
CA ASP A 182 -38.86 22.52 -5.45
C ASP A 182 -39.48 23.39 -4.35
N GLY A 183 -40.81 23.51 -4.34
CA GLY A 183 -41.60 24.45 -3.51
C GLY A 183 -41.65 24.12 -2.01
N ARG A 184 -40.55 23.66 -1.41
CA ARG A 184 -40.42 23.44 0.03
C ARG A 184 -39.68 24.60 0.70
N SER A 185 -40.47 25.60 1.09
CA SER A 185 -40.24 26.53 2.21
C SER A 185 -38.91 27.28 2.26
N SER A 186 -38.99 28.51 1.75
CA SER A 186 -38.08 29.65 1.82
C SER A 186 -37.80 30.17 3.24
N GLN A 187 -37.37 29.31 4.17
CA GLN A 187 -36.98 29.73 5.53
C GLN A 187 -35.46 29.93 5.70
N PHE A 188 -34.66 29.45 4.74
CA PHE A 188 -33.23 29.72 4.68
C PHE A 188 -32.95 30.94 3.79
N SER A 189 -32.81 32.12 4.39
CA SER A 189 -32.27 33.29 3.68
C SER A 189 -30.79 33.08 3.43
N LEU A 190 -30.40 32.96 2.15
CA LEU A 190 -29.00 32.78 1.76
C LEU A 190 -28.18 34.01 2.16
N ALA A 191 -28.78 35.20 2.06
CA ALA A 191 -28.19 36.44 2.55
C ALA A 191 -27.83 36.37 4.06
N GLN A 192 -28.72 35.83 4.89
CA GLN A 192 -28.46 35.66 6.32
C GLN A 192 -27.37 34.63 6.61
N THR A 193 -27.37 33.51 5.88
CA THR A 193 -26.34 32.47 6.01
C THR A 193 -24.97 32.99 5.61
N ILE A 194 -24.87 33.70 4.48
CA ILE A 194 -23.62 34.32 4.02
C ILE A 194 -23.16 35.40 5.02
N GLY A 195 -24.07 36.25 5.50
CA GLY A 195 -23.75 37.26 6.51
C GLY A 195 -23.24 36.66 7.82
N ASN A 196 -23.86 35.57 8.30
CA ASN A 196 -23.38 34.83 9.46
C ASN A 196 -22.04 34.15 9.20
N ALA A 197 -21.85 33.54 8.03
CA ALA A 197 -20.59 32.90 7.66
C ALA A 197 -19.44 33.91 7.64
N LEU A 198 -19.65 35.11 7.08
CA LEU A 198 -18.66 36.19 7.08
C LEU A 198 -18.38 36.73 8.49
N TYR A 199 -19.38 36.83 9.36
CA TYR A 199 -19.17 37.19 10.76
C TYR A 199 -18.22 36.19 11.45
N TYR A 200 -18.47 34.88 11.30
CA TYR A 200 -17.60 33.86 11.87
C TYR A 200 -16.24 33.78 11.18
N LEU A 201 -16.17 34.03 9.86
CA LEU A 201 -14.91 34.13 9.13
C LEU A 201 -14.04 35.25 9.69
N ILE A 202 -14.62 36.42 10.01
CA ILE A 202 -13.87 37.52 10.63
C ILE A 202 -13.35 37.12 12.00
N PHE A 203 -14.18 36.48 12.84
CA PHE A 203 -13.69 35.91 14.10
C PHE A 203 -12.55 34.93 13.90
N LEU A 204 -12.67 34.05 12.90
CA LEU A 204 -11.68 33.06 12.55
C LEU A 204 -10.39 33.69 11.98
N LEU A 205 -10.48 34.83 11.29
CA LEU A 205 -9.33 35.60 10.80
C LEU A 205 -8.63 36.39 11.91
N PHE A 206 -9.35 36.79 12.95
CA PHE A 206 -8.79 37.43 14.15
C PHE A 206 -8.28 36.41 15.16
N LEU A 207 -8.75 35.15 15.09
CA LEU A 207 -8.34 34.06 15.96
C LEU A 207 -6.80 33.90 16.03
N PRO A 208 -6.04 33.93 14.92
CA PRO A 208 -4.58 33.90 14.96
C PRO A 208 -4.01 35.02 15.82
N SER A 209 -4.47 36.26 15.63
CA SER A 209 -4.00 37.42 16.38
C SER A 209 -4.38 37.33 17.86
N VAL A 210 -5.60 36.89 18.17
CA VAL A 210 -6.07 36.69 19.56
C VAL A 210 -5.21 35.63 20.25
N LEU A 211 -4.96 34.51 19.59
CA LEU A 211 -4.20 33.41 20.17
C LEU A 211 -2.68 33.71 20.23
N GLU A 212 -2.15 34.48 19.28
CA GLU A 212 -0.80 35.04 19.33
C GLU A 212 -0.64 35.97 20.53
N THR A 213 -1.62 36.85 20.78
CA THR A 213 -1.58 37.67 21.99
C THR A 213 -1.62 36.84 23.25
N LEU A 214 -2.30 35.68 23.25
CA LEU A 214 -2.30 34.70 24.35
C LEU A 214 -1.01 33.87 24.47
N GLY A 215 -0.03 34.05 23.59
CA GLY A 215 1.22 33.28 23.60
C GLY A 215 1.06 31.82 23.18
N LEU A 216 0.02 31.49 22.41
CA LEU A 216 -0.31 30.12 22.00
C LEU A 216 0.29 29.73 20.62
N GLN A 217 1.28 30.46 20.08
CA GLN A 217 1.77 30.29 18.70
C GLN A 217 2.04 28.82 18.31
N GLY A 218 2.75 28.05 19.14
CA GLY A 218 3.20 26.70 18.76
C GLY A 218 2.13 25.61 18.71
N THR A 219 0.98 25.78 19.34
CA THR A 219 -0.08 24.76 19.35
C THR A 219 -1.04 24.89 18.17
N LEU A 220 -0.90 25.95 17.38
CA LEU A 220 -1.91 26.38 16.41
C LEU A 220 -1.39 26.41 14.98
N ASP A 221 -0.09 26.24 14.75
CA ASP A 221 0.49 26.12 13.41
C ASP A 221 -0.30 25.17 12.49
N PRO A 222 -0.80 23.99 12.95
CA PRO A 222 -1.65 23.15 12.11
C PRO A 222 -2.98 23.82 11.74
N VAL A 223 -3.65 24.48 12.69
CA VAL A 223 -4.94 25.16 12.44
C VAL A 223 -4.75 26.36 11.51
N LEU A 224 -3.65 27.11 11.68
CA LEU A 224 -3.26 28.22 10.81
C LEU A 224 -2.94 27.73 9.39
N SER A 225 -2.28 26.57 9.27
CA SER A 225 -2.00 25.92 7.98
C SER A 225 -3.30 25.53 7.28
N MET A 226 -4.27 24.96 8.00
CA MET A 226 -5.59 24.65 7.43
C MET A 226 -6.33 25.90 6.94
N LEU A 227 -6.24 27.01 7.67
CA LEU A 227 -6.81 28.28 7.22
C LEU A 227 -6.10 28.81 5.97
N GLY A 228 -4.78 28.71 5.91
CA GLY A 228 -3.99 29.04 4.73
C GLY A 228 -4.38 28.21 3.50
N GLU A 229 -4.57 26.90 3.68
CA GLU A 229 -5.04 25.99 2.62
C GLU A 229 -6.43 26.39 2.09
N ILE A 230 -7.37 26.74 2.99
CA ILE A 230 -8.71 27.20 2.61
C ILE A 230 -8.64 28.46 1.74
N TRP A 231 -7.75 29.41 2.06
CA TRP A 231 -7.53 30.59 1.22
C TRP A 231 -6.88 30.26 -0.12
N GLY A 232 -5.93 29.32 -0.15
CA GLY A 232 -5.29 28.85 -1.39
C GLY A 232 -6.25 28.17 -2.36
N ILE A 233 -7.33 27.55 -1.85
CA ILE A 233 -8.34 26.87 -2.67
C ILE A 233 -9.25 27.85 -3.44
N VAL A 234 -9.47 29.07 -2.94
CA VAL A 234 -10.38 30.05 -3.59
C VAL A 234 -10.02 30.33 -5.06
N PRO A 235 -8.77 30.72 -5.42
CA PRO A 235 -8.40 30.92 -6.82
C PRO A 235 -8.49 29.62 -7.66
N ASN A 236 -8.18 28.47 -7.06
CA ASN A 236 -8.24 27.15 -7.69
C ASN A 236 -9.68 26.75 -8.07
N ILE A 237 -10.65 27.01 -7.20
CA ILE A 237 -12.07 26.81 -7.50
C ILE A 237 -12.47 27.66 -8.72
N GLY A 238 -12.08 28.93 -8.75
CA GLY A 238 -12.34 29.81 -9.88
C GLY A 238 -11.74 29.27 -11.19
N ALA A 239 -10.49 28.83 -11.17
CA ALA A 239 -9.82 28.22 -12.31
C ALA A 239 -10.53 26.95 -12.81
N ALA A 240 -10.93 26.08 -11.89
CA ALA A 240 -11.62 24.84 -12.23
C ALA A 240 -13.01 25.08 -12.82
N ILE A 241 -13.77 26.04 -12.30
CA ILE A 241 -15.07 26.45 -12.86
C ILE A 241 -14.88 26.98 -14.28
N ALA A 242 -13.87 27.83 -14.50
CA ALA A 242 -13.57 28.36 -15.83
C ALA A 242 -13.21 27.23 -16.83
N ILE A 243 -12.30 26.33 -16.45
CA ILE A 243 -11.90 25.18 -17.28
C ILE A 243 -13.09 24.27 -17.58
N GLY A 244 -13.88 23.93 -16.56
CA GLY A 244 -15.05 23.08 -16.68
C GLY A 244 -16.11 23.68 -17.59
N ALA A 245 -16.42 24.98 -17.45
CA ALA A 245 -17.40 25.68 -18.27
C ALA A 245 -16.97 25.74 -19.74
N ILE A 246 -15.71 26.12 -20.00
CA ILE A 246 -15.14 26.21 -21.35
C ILE A 246 -15.12 24.81 -22.00
N GLY A 247 -14.60 23.81 -21.29
CA GLY A 247 -14.46 22.48 -21.84
C GLY A 247 -15.80 21.75 -22.02
N TRP A 248 -16.79 21.98 -21.14
CA TRP A 248 -18.15 21.49 -21.34
C TRP A 248 -18.79 22.09 -22.59
N PHE A 249 -18.62 23.39 -22.80
CA PHE A 249 -19.11 24.06 -24.01
C PHE A 249 -18.45 23.49 -25.28
N ILE A 250 -17.13 23.28 -25.27
CA ILE A 250 -16.39 22.67 -26.39
C ILE A 250 -16.88 21.24 -26.64
N ALA A 251 -16.99 20.40 -25.60
CA ALA A 251 -17.44 19.01 -25.74
C ALA A 251 -18.83 18.94 -26.38
N GLN A 252 -19.76 19.80 -25.95
CA GLN A 252 -21.11 19.86 -26.48
C GLN A 252 -21.15 20.38 -27.93
N LEU A 253 -20.31 21.37 -28.26
CA LEU A 253 -20.18 21.86 -29.63
C LEU A 253 -19.67 20.76 -30.56
N VAL A 254 -18.58 20.08 -30.17
CA VAL A 254 -17.98 19.02 -30.99
C VAL A 254 -18.92 17.83 -31.14
N GLN A 255 -19.61 17.41 -30.08
CA GLN A 255 -20.64 16.37 -30.15
C GLN A 255 -21.69 16.68 -31.22
N ARG A 256 -22.23 17.91 -31.21
CA ARG A 256 -23.24 18.34 -32.17
C ARG A 256 -22.68 18.32 -33.58
N LEU A 257 -21.48 18.87 -33.79
CA LEU A 257 -20.81 18.90 -35.09
C LEU A 257 -20.58 17.48 -35.64
N VAL A 258 -20.04 16.57 -34.82
CA VAL A 258 -19.78 15.18 -35.22
C VAL A 258 -21.08 14.44 -35.51
N THR A 259 -22.12 14.61 -34.69
CA THR A 259 -23.42 13.97 -34.90
C THR A 259 -24.06 14.44 -36.20
N SER A 260 -24.05 15.76 -36.46
CA SER A 260 -24.59 16.36 -37.69
C SER A 260 -23.81 15.91 -38.92
N PHE A 261 -22.47 15.87 -38.84
CA PHE A 261 -21.63 15.43 -39.94
C PHE A 261 -21.84 13.94 -40.27
N LEU A 262 -21.87 13.07 -39.26
CA LEU A 262 -22.13 11.64 -39.45
C LEU A 262 -23.54 11.35 -39.98
N THR A 263 -24.52 12.13 -39.54
CA THR A 263 -25.89 12.02 -40.05
C THR A 263 -25.95 12.43 -41.53
N ALA A 264 -25.30 13.53 -41.89
CA ALA A 264 -25.20 13.99 -43.29
C ALA A 264 -24.42 13.02 -44.18
N ALA A 265 -23.39 12.36 -43.65
CA ALA A 265 -22.61 11.34 -44.34
C ALA A 265 -23.33 9.98 -44.46
N GLY A 266 -24.55 9.82 -43.92
CA GLY A 266 -25.34 8.59 -44.05
C GLY A 266 -25.00 7.49 -43.05
N ALA A 267 -24.28 7.79 -41.96
CA ALA A 267 -23.92 6.79 -40.94
C ALA A 267 -25.14 6.04 -40.36
N ASN A 268 -26.31 6.70 -40.30
CA ASN A 268 -27.55 6.10 -39.83
C ASN A 268 -28.03 4.96 -40.76
N GLN A 269 -27.89 5.14 -42.08
CA GLN A 269 -28.30 4.14 -43.08
C GLN A 269 -27.42 2.89 -43.01
N ILE A 270 -26.14 3.06 -42.65
CA ILE A 270 -25.20 1.95 -42.45
C ILE A 270 -25.59 1.17 -41.18
N GLY A 271 -25.87 1.87 -40.06
CA GLY A 271 -26.31 1.22 -38.82
C GLY A 271 -27.57 0.38 -39.00
N GLU A 272 -28.55 0.90 -39.74
CA GLU A 272 -29.79 0.18 -40.06
C GLU A 272 -29.53 -1.11 -40.86
N ARG A 273 -28.57 -1.11 -41.79
CA ARG A 273 -28.16 -2.32 -42.55
C ARG A 273 -27.51 -3.39 -41.67
N PHE A 274 -26.89 -2.99 -40.56
CA PHE A 274 -26.28 -3.91 -39.59
C PHE A 274 -27.26 -4.39 -38.51
N GLY A 275 -28.56 -4.12 -38.66
CA GLY A 275 -29.56 -4.54 -37.66
C GLY A 275 -29.48 -3.76 -36.35
N LEU A 276 -28.70 -2.67 -36.30
CA LEU A 276 -28.72 -1.69 -35.22
C LEU A 276 -29.95 -0.78 -35.41
N SER A 277 -31.12 -1.41 -35.47
CA SER A 277 -32.38 -0.69 -35.38
C SER A 277 -32.43 0.02 -34.03
N THR A 278 -33.02 1.21 -34.03
CA THR A 278 -33.07 2.26 -33.00
C THR A 278 -33.70 1.79 -31.67
N SER A 279 -33.17 0.73 -31.08
CA SER A 279 -33.57 0.13 -29.82
C SER A 279 -33.14 1.08 -28.69
N GLY A 280 -33.96 2.11 -28.46
CA GLY A 280 -33.72 3.19 -27.51
C GLY A 280 -33.78 4.61 -28.09
N GLY A 281 -34.21 4.80 -29.35
CA GLY A 281 -34.46 6.13 -29.92
C GLY A 281 -33.23 6.97 -30.27
N ARG A 282 -32.00 6.45 -30.13
CA ARG A 282 -30.76 7.13 -30.57
C ARG A 282 -30.18 6.48 -31.82
N SER A 283 -29.93 7.30 -32.84
CA SER A 283 -29.26 6.88 -34.08
C SER A 283 -27.78 6.56 -33.85
N LEU A 284 -27.17 5.77 -34.75
CA LEU A 284 -25.75 5.42 -34.69
C LEU A 284 -24.86 6.68 -34.61
N ALA A 285 -25.20 7.72 -35.37
CA ALA A 285 -24.51 9.01 -35.31
C ALA A 285 -24.62 9.68 -33.92
N GLY A 286 -25.76 9.56 -33.24
CA GLY A 286 -25.96 10.10 -31.89
C GLY A 286 -25.17 9.32 -30.82
N ILE A 287 -25.04 8.00 -30.99
CA ILE A 287 -24.20 7.17 -30.11
C ILE A 287 -22.74 7.57 -30.28
N ILE A 288 -22.23 7.65 -31.51
CA ILE A 288 -20.86 8.08 -31.79
C ILE A 288 -20.62 9.51 -31.28
N GLY A 289 -21.56 10.43 -31.50
CA GLY A 289 -21.49 11.78 -30.96
C GLY A 289 -21.40 11.80 -29.43
N THR A 290 -22.17 10.95 -28.74
CA THR A 290 -22.09 10.81 -27.27
C THR A 290 -20.75 10.23 -26.82
N ILE A 291 -20.19 9.27 -27.56
CA ILE A 291 -18.85 8.74 -27.28
C ILE A 291 -17.81 9.86 -27.41
N VAL A 292 -17.86 10.66 -28.47
CA VAL A 292 -16.96 11.81 -28.65
C VAL A 292 -17.15 12.85 -27.55
N TYR A 293 -18.40 13.13 -27.15
CA TYR A 293 -18.70 14.01 -26.00
C TYR A 293 -17.98 13.53 -24.75
N VAL A 294 -18.16 12.26 -24.38
CA VAL A 294 -17.53 11.66 -23.19
C VAL A 294 -16.01 11.68 -23.31
N LEU A 295 -15.47 11.40 -24.50
CA LEU A 295 -14.02 11.35 -24.76
C LEU A 295 -13.36 12.72 -24.63
N ILE A 296 -14.07 13.82 -24.93
CA ILE A 296 -13.59 15.20 -24.70
C ILE A 296 -13.86 15.65 -23.27
N LEU A 297 -14.99 15.27 -22.69
CA LEU A 297 -15.39 15.66 -21.34
C LEU A 297 -14.46 15.07 -20.28
N ILE A 298 -13.96 13.84 -20.44
CA ILE A 298 -13.06 13.21 -19.48
C ILE A 298 -11.77 14.03 -19.28
N PRO A 299 -10.98 14.38 -20.33
CA PRO A 299 -9.82 15.26 -20.20
C PRO A 299 -10.14 16.66 -19.63
N VAL A 300 -11.32 17.21 -19.96
CA VAL A 300 -11.77 18.50 -19.40
C VAL A 300 -12.04 18.37 -17.90
N ALA A 301 -12.73 17.31 -17.50
CA ALA A 301 -13.03 17.04 -16.10
C ALA A 301 -11.74 16.81 -15.30
N THR A 302 -10.77 16.08 -15.85
CA THR A 302 -9.46 15.92 -15.19
C THR A 302 -8.70 17.25 -15.11
N ALA A 303 -8.74 18.09 -16.15
CA ALA A 303 -8.13 19.43 -16.10
C ALA A 303 -8.79 20.33 -15.03
N ALA A 304 -10.12 20.30 -14.90
CA ALA A 304 -10.83 21.05 -13.87
C ALA A 304 -10.54 20.51 -12.45
N LEU A 305 -10.52 19.18 -12.27
CA LEU A 305 -10.17 18.55 -10.99
C LEU A 305 -8.70 18.79 -10.60
N ASN A 306 -7.80 18.85 -11.58
CA ASN A 306 -6.41 19.21 -11.35
C ASN A 306 -6.27 20.68 -10.94
N ALA A 307 -7.02 21.58 -11.58
CA ALA A 307 -7.07 22.99 -11.20
C ALA A 307 -7.62 23.20 -9.78
N LEU A 308 -8.52 22.33 -9.30
CA LEU A 308 -8.97 22.28 -7.90
C LEU A 308 -7.87 21.87 -6.91
N GLN A 309 -6.75 21.33 -7.39
CA GLN A 309 -5.61 20.84 -6.61
C GLN A 309 -5.95 19.79 -5.53
N ILE A 310 -7.07 19.06 -5.66
CA ILE A 310 -7.43 17.97 -4.75
C ILE A 310 -6.68 16.69 -5.16
N GLN A 311 -5.36 16.69 -5.03
CA GLN A 311 -4.45 15.63 -5.49
C GLN A 311 -4.78 14.25 -4.89
N ALA A 312 -5.34 14.22 -3.68
CA ALA A 312 -5.76 12.98 -3.01
C ALA A 312 -6.86 12.22 -3.77
N ILE A 313 -7.69 12.90 -4.56
CA ILE A 313 -8.80 12.30 -5.31
C ILE A 313 -8.45 12.21 -6.80
N SER A 314 -7.88 13.28 -7.37
CA SER A 314 -7.59 13.34 -8.79
C SER A 314 -6.42 12.45 -9.20
N GLY A 315 -5.43 12.24 -8.34
CA GLY A 315 -4.23 11.44 -8.63
C GLY A 315 -4.55 10.00 -9.01
N PRO A 316 -5.19 9.20 -8.13
CA PRO A 316 -5.55 7.82 -8.45
C PRO A 316 -6.47 7.69 -9.67
N SER A 317 -7.43 8.61 -9.84
CA SER A 317 -8.33 8.59 -11.00
C SER A 317 -7.61 8.86 -12.32
N ILE A 318 -6.68 9.82 -12.35
CA ILE A 318 -5.86 10.12 -13.53
C ILE A 318 -4.92 8.95 -13.84
N ALA A 319 -4.33 8.32 -12.81
CA ALA A 319 -3.47 7.16 -12.98
C ALA A 319 -4.22 5.97 -13.62
N MET A 320 -5.43 5.68 -13.17
CA MET A 320 -6.27 4.61 -13.74
C MET A 320 -6.65 4.89 -15.20
N LEU A 321 -7.04 6.13 -15.52
CA LEU A 321 -7.38 6.52 -16.90
C LEU A 321 -6.17 6.48 -17.84
N SER A 322 -5.01 6.94 -17.36
CA SER A 322 -3.74 6.87 -18.08
C SER A 322 -3.35 5.42 -18.34
N GLN A 323 -3.51 4.54 -17.35
CA GLN A 323 -3.26 3.11 -17.49
C GLN A 323 -4.16 2.48 -18.55
N VAL A 324 -5.47 2.76 -18.54
CA VAL A 324 -6.41 2.26 -19.57
C VAL A 324 -6.00 2.74 -20.96
N THR A 325 -5.73 4.04 -21.11
CA THR A 325 -5.36 4.65 -22.40
C THR A 325 -4.06 4.07 -22.95
N ASN A 326 -3.05 3.85 -22.10
CA ASN A 326 -1.76 3.29 -22.50
C ASN A 326 -1.80 1.77 -22.72
N THR A 327 -2.79 1.07 -22.16
CA THR A 327 -2.94 -0.38 -22.34
C THR A 327 -3.56 -0.72 -23.70
N ILE A 328 -4.43 0.15 -24.24
CA ILE A 328 -5.10 -0.10 -25.53
C ILE A 328 -4.09 -0.34 -26.67
N PRO A 329 -3.07 0.53 -26.92
CA PRO A 329 -2.06 0.27 -27.95
C PRO A 329 -1.27 -1.02 -27.72
N LYS A 330 -0.92 -1.32 -26.46
CA LYS A 330 -0.18 -2.53 -26.09
C LYS A 330 -0.98 -3.80 -26.39
N LEU A 331 -2.29 -3.76 -26.21
CA LEU A 331 -3.17 -4.88 -26.52
C LEU A 331 -3.15 -5.23 -28.02
N PHE A 332 -3.15 -4.21 -28.88
CA PHE A 332 -3.01 -4.43 -30.33
C PHE A 332 -1.64 -4.99 -30.68
N ALA A 333 -0.56 -4.48 -30.07
CA ALA A 333 0.79 -4.99 -30.29
C ALA A 333 0.91 -6.46 -29.84
N ALA A 334 0.39 -6.80 -28.67
CA ALA A 334 0.35 -8.17 -28.15
C ALA A 334 -0.46 -9.11 -29.05
N ALA A 335 -1.63 -8.68 -29.53
CA ALA A 335 -2.44 -9.45 -30.47
C ALA A 335 -1.71 -9.66 -31.82
N GLY A 336 -1.03 -8.64 -32.33
CA GLY A 336 -0.19 -8.75 -33.52
C GLY A 336 0.94 -9.76 -33.37
N ILE A 337 1.62 -9.75 -32.22
CA ILE A 337 2.67 -10.74 -31.89
C ILE A 337 2.10 -12.16 -31.89
N LEU A 338 0.97 -12.38 -31.20
CA LEU A 338 0.33 -13.71 -31.19
C LEU A 338 -0.04 -14.21 -32.59
N ALA A 339 -0.57 -13.33 -33.44
CA ALA A 339 -0.88 -13.68 -34.82
C ALA A 339 0.37 -14.11 -35.61
N VAL A 340 1.48 -13.40 -35.45
CA VAL A 340 2.77 -13.74 -36.08
C VAL A 340 3.28 -15.09 -35.59
N PHE A 341 3.28 -15.33 -34.28
CA PHE A 341 3.72 -16.61 -33.71
C PHE A 341 2.81 -17.79 -34.10
N TYR A 342 1.51 -17.57 -34.25
CA TYR A 342 0.60 -18.60 -34.76
C TYR A 342 0.96 -19.01 -36.18
N VAL A 343 1.15 -18.05 -37.09
CA VAL A 343 1.50 -18.32 -38.48
C VAL A 343 2.85 -19.02 -38.58
N ILE A 344 3.86 -18.55 -37.84
CA ILE A 344 5.19 -19.18 -37.78
C ILE A 344 5.07 -20.59 -37.19
N GLY A 345 4.36 -20.75 -36.08
CA GLY A 345 4.19 -22.02 -35.39
C GLY A 345 3.49 -23.07 -36.24
N GLN A 346 2.47 -22.68 -37.00
CA GLN A 346 1.80 -23.57 -37.94
C GLN A 346 2.74 -24.01 -39.06
N PHE A 347 3.44 -23.06 -39.70
CA PHE A 347 4.40 -23.38 -40.76
C PHE A 347 5.51 -24.32 -40.27
N VAL A 348 6.07 -24.06 -39.09
CA VAL A 348 7.13 -24.88 -38.50
C VAL A 348 6.60 -26.26 -38.09
N SER A 349 5.39 -26.34 -37.53
CA SER A 349 4.73 -27.61 -37.19
C SER A 349 4.51 -28.49 -38.41
N ASP A 350 4.01 -27.92 -39.51
CA ASP A 350 3.75 -28.64 -40.75
C ASP A 350 5.08 -29.11 -41.37
N LEU A 351 6.09 -28.25 -41.39
CA LEU A 351 7.43 -28.59 -41.86
C LEU A 351 8.04 -29.76 -41.08
N VAL A 352 7.99 -29.70 -39.75
CA VAL A 352 8.52 -30.77 -38.89
C VAL A 352 7.71 -32.05 -39.04
N THR A 353 6.38 -31.97 -39.13
CA THR A 353 5.53 -33.14 -39.34
C THR A 353 5.88 -33.85 -40.65
N ASN A 354 6.05 -33.09 -41.74
CA ASN A 354 6.41 -33.63 -43.05
C ASN A 354 7.80 -34.26 -43.04
N VAL A 355 8.80 -33.55 -42.50
CA VAL A 355 10.19 -34.06 -42.41
C VAL A 355 10.26 -35.33 -41.55
N LEU A 356 9.57 -35.36 -40.41
CA LEU A 356 9.54 -36.56 -39.55
C LEU A 356 8.81 -37.71 -40.24
N THR A 357 7.74 -37.43 -40.97
CA THR A 357 7.03 -38.46 -41.74
C THR A 357 7.91 -39.03 -42.84
N ASP A 358 8.63 -38.19 -43.58
CA ASP A 358 9.55 -38.60 -44.65
C ASP A 358 10.73 -39.45 -44.14
N VAL A 359 11.22 -39.17 -42.93
CA VAL A 359 12.25 -39.98 -42.24
C VAL A 359 11.70 -41.34 -41.75
N GLY A 360 10.38 -41.53 -41.77
CA GLY A 360 9.72 -42.74 -41.28
C GLY A 360 9.48 -42.74 -39.76
N PHE A 361 9.43 -41.58 -39.12
CA PHE A 361 9.18 -41.43 -37.68
C PHE A 361 7.81 -41.96 -37.25
N ASN A 362 6.88 -42.18 -38.19
CA ASN A 362 5.60 -42.80 -37.91
C ASN A 362 5.73 -44.24 -37.37
N ASN A 363 6.85 -44.90 -37.68
CA ASN A 363 7.13 -46.24 -37.20
C ASN A 363 7.83 -46.26 -35.82
N LEU A 364 8.06 -45.10 -35.19
CA LEU A 364 8.75 -44.98 -33.90
C LEU A 364 8.17 -45.91 -32.83
N PHE A 365 6.84 -46.01 -32.71
CA PHE A 365 6.21 -46.86 -31.70
C PHE A 365 6.50 -48.35 -31.92
N SER A 366 6.55 -48.79 -33.19
CA SER A 366 6.93 -50.17 -33.52
C SER A 366 8.39 -50.47 -33.16
N TRP A 367 9.28 -49.50 -33.39
CA TRP A 367 10.71 -49.60 -33.06
C TRP A 367 10.99 -49.56 -31.55
N LEU A 368 10.17 -48.82 -30.79
CA LEU A 368 10.20 -48.85 -29.33
C LEU A 368 9.65 -50.16 -28.74
N GLY A 369 9.22 -51.12 -29.57
CA GLY A 369 8.74 -52.44 -29.13
C GLY A 369 7.30 -52.44 -28.64
N PHE A 370 6.53 -51.38 -28.90
CA PHE A 370 5.08 -51.35 -28.74
C PHE A 370 4.45 -51.83 -30.05
N SER A 371 4.32 -53.14 -30.23
CA SER A 371 3.60 -53.70 -31.37
C SER A 371 2.12 -53.30 -31.27
N SER A 372 1.67 -52.46 -32.20
CA SER A 372 0.25 -52.23 -32.46
C SER A 372 -0.36 -53.50 -33.02
N SER A 373 -0.78 -54.42 -32.16
CA SER A 373 -1.74 -55.46 -32.52
C SER A 373 -3.09 -54.80 -32.71
N THR A 374 -3.28 -54.12 -33.84
CA THR A 374 -4.61 -53.76 -34.33
C THR A 374 -4.73 -54.37 -35.71
N THR A 375 -5.49 -55.46 -35.74
CA THR A 375 -5.96 -56.20 -36.89
C THR A 375 -6.25 -55.32 -38.10
N ASP A 376 -5.68 -55.72 -39.23
CA ASP A 376 -6.00 -55.24 -40.57
C ASP A 376 -7.44 -55.60 -40.98
N GLN A 377 -8.09 -54.67 -41.73
CA GLN A 377 -9.22 -54.86 -42.66
C GLN A 377 -10.62 -55.08 -41.99
N THR A 378 -11.77 -54.54 -42.43
CA THR A 378 -12.33 -54.25 -43.76
C THR A 378 -13.53 -53.28 -43.66
N ALA A 379 -13.68 -52.42 -44.68
CA ALA A 379 -14.93 -52.01 -45.36
C ALA A 379 -16.09 -51.26 -44.63
N GLU A 380 -16.55 -50.23 -45.36
CA GLU A 380 -17.92 -49.67 -45.45
C GLU A 380 -18.41 -48.66 -44.39
N SER A 381 -18.28 -47.39 -44.79
CA SER A 381 -19.34 -46.38 -44.97
C SER A 381 -20.37 -46.12 -43.85
N ASP A 382 -20.53 -44.82 -43.60
CA ASP A 382 -21.70 -44.13 -43.07
C ASP A 382 -21.90 -44.12 -41.54
N THR A 383 -21.13 -43.26 -40.88
CA THR A 383 -21.68 -42.31 -39.89
C THR A 383 -20.68 -41.17 -39.63
N PRO A 384 -21.10 -39.88 -39.62
CA PRO A 384 -20.22 -38.78 -39.27
C PRO A 384 -20.07 -38.74 -37.74
N GLN A 385 -19.17 -39.54 -37.20
CA GLN A 385 -18.79 -39.50 -35.79
C GLN A 385 -17.30 -39.16 -35.66
N ASN A 386 -17.07 -38.05 -34.95
CA ASN A 386 -15.81 -37.47 -34.48
C ASN A 386 -14.50 -38.20 -34.86
N PRO A 387 -13.57 -37.52 -35.57
CA PRO A 387 -12.25 -38.05 -35.83
C PRO A 387 -11.41 -37.95 -34.55
N LEU A 388 -11.58 -38.89 -33.63
CA LEU A 388 -10.50 -39.27 -32.72
C LEU A 388 -9.56 -40.20 -33.49
N THR A 389 -9.03 -39.68 -34.59
CA THR A 389 -7.96 -40.29 -35.39
C THR A 389 -6.76 -40.49 -34.48
N SER A 390 -6.24 -41.71 -34.46
CA SER A 390 -4.92 -42.05 -33.97
C SER A 390 -3.89 -41.12 -34.61
N ARG A 391 -3.55 -40.02 -33.92
CA ARG A 391 -2.55 -39.05 -34.39
C ARG A 391 -1.22 -39.77 -34.59
N THR A 392 -0.59 -39.56 -35.73
CA THR A 392 0.73 -40.16 -35.99
C THR A 392 1.80 -39.56 -35.06
N PRO A 393 2.88 -40.29 -34.74
CA PRO A 393 3.98 -39.75 -33.92
C PRO A 393 4.58 -38.44 -34.45
N SER A 394 4.64 -38.28 -35.78
CA SER A 394 5.13 -37.06 -36.42
C SER A 394 4.16 -35.88 -36.22
N GLU A 395 2.85 -36.10 -36.34
CA GLU A 395 1.82 -35.09 -36.04
C GLU A 395 1.82 -34.67 -34.57
N LEU A 396 2.07 -35.61 -33.64
CA LEU A 396 2.21 -35.29 -32.22
C LEU A 396 3.44 -34.40 -31.97
N ALA A 397 4.57 -34.70 -32.61
CA ALA A 397 5.77 -33.88 -32.50
C ALA A 397 5.55 -32.47 -33.09
N GLY A 398 4.89 -32.35 -34.25
CA GLY A 398 4.48 -31.08 -34.84
C GLY A 398 3.57 -30.27 -33.91
N LEU A 399 2.53 -30.91 -33.35
CA LEU A 399 1.61 -30.28 -32.40
C LEU A 399 2.32 -29.78 -31.13
N LEU A 400 3.22 -30.57 -30.56
CA LEU A 400 4.01 -30.17 -29.39
C LEU A 400 4.91 -28.97 -29.69
N LEU A 401 5.48 -28.93 -30.89
CA LEU A 401 6.28 -27.80 -31.35
C LEU A 401 5.42 -26.54 -31.56
N LEU A 402 4.22 -26.69 -32.14
CA LEU A 402 3.24 -25.60 -32.26
C LEU A 402 2.89 -25.03 -30.88
N ILE A 403 2.60 -25.89 -29.90
CA ILE A 403 2.30 -25.48 -28.52
C ILE A 403 3.50 -24.75 -27.92
N GLY A 404 4.73 -25.25 -28.11
CA GLY A 404 5.95 -24.59 -27.63
C GLY A 404 6.16 -23.19 -28.22
N ILE A 405 6.02 -23.06 -29.56
CA ILE A 405 6.12 -21.78 -30.25
C ILE A 405 5.00 -20.83 -29.80
N MET A 406 3.79 -21.35 -29.62
CA MET A 406 2.65 -20.56 -29.13
C MET A 406 2.91 -20.04 -27.72
N ILE A 407 3.40 -20.86 -26.80
CA ILE A 407 3.74 -20.43 -25.44
C ILE A 407 4.81 -19.33 -25.49
N ALA A 408 5.85 -19.46 -26.33
CA ALA A 408 6.84 -18.41 -26.53
C ALA A 408 6.20 -17.10 -27.05
N GLY A 409 5.23 -17.21 -27.97
CA GLY A 409 4.43 -16.08 -28.44
C GLY A 409 3.60 -15.42 -27.34
N ILE A 410 3.01 -16.21 -26.44
CA ILE A 410 2.26 -15.70 -25.28
C ILE A 410 3.20 -14.99 -24.30
N VAL A 411 4.41 -15.52 -24.05
CA VAL A 411 5.42 -14.83 -23.22
C VAL A 411 5.77 -13.47 -23.83
N ALA A 412 6.08 -13.43 -25.14
CA ALA A 412 6.41 -12.19 -25.84
C ALA A 412 5.23 -11.19 -25.84
N ALA A 413 4.01 -11.66 -26.06
CA ALA A 413 2.81 -10.84 -26.03
C ALA A 413 2.55 -10.26 -24.62
N THR A 414 2.77 -11.05 -23.57
CA THR A 414 2.58 -10.62 -22.18
C THR A 414 3.65 -9.63 -21.73
N ASP A 415 4.89 -9.79 -22.22
CA ASP A 415 5.98 -8.83 -22.01
C ASP A 415 5.65 -7.46 -22.62
N VAL A 416 5.08 -7.44 -23.83
CA VAL A 416 4.60 -6.20 -24.45
C VAL A 416 3.45 -5.53 -23.68
N LEU A 417 2.58 -6.32 -23.02
CA LEU A 417 1.57 -5.78 -22.12
C LEU A 417 2.19 -5.12 -20.86
N GLN A 418 3.47 -5.40 -20.57
CA GLN A 418 4.20 -4.92 -19.40
C GLN A 418 3.55 -5.36 -18.09
N ILE A 419 3.18 -6.64 -18.00
CA ILE A 419 2.66 -7.24 -16.76
C ILE A 419 3.63 -8.32 -16.30
N PRO A 420 4.71 -7.95 -15.55
CA PRO A 420 5.80 -8.87 -15.23
C PRO A 420 5.33 -10.17 -14.55
N ALA A 421 4.38 -10.05 -13.62
CA ALA A 421 3.83 -11.20 -12.92
C ALA A 421 3.16 -12.22 -13.86
N LEU A 422 2.46 -11.74 -14.91
CA LEU A 422 1.87 -12.65 -15.89
C LEU A 422 2.94 -13.25 -16.80
N THR A 423 3.94 -12.47 -17.23
CA THR A 423 5.05 -12.96 -18.04
C THR A 423 5.82 -14.05 -17.32
N ASP A 424 6.12 -13.86 -16.04
CA ASP A 424 6.83 -14.84 -15.21
C ASP A 424 6.05 -16.14 -15.06
N ILE A 425 4.72 -16.05 -14.86
CA ILE A 425 3.85 -17.23 -14.77
C ILE A 425 3.84 -18.00 -16.09
N VAL A 426 3.61 -17.32 -17.22
CA VAL A 426 3.56 -17.97 -18.53
C VAL A 426 4.92 -18.56 -18.90
N ALA A 427 6.01 -17.82 -18.66
CA ALA A 427 7.37 -18.29 -18.90
C ALA A 427 7.71 -19.50 -18.02
N GLY A 428 7.29 -19.49 -16.75
CA GLY A 428 7.41 -20.62 -15.84
C GLY A 428 6.69 -21.86 -16.35
N VAL A 429 5.45 -21.72 -16.82
CA VAL A 429 4.69 -22.83 -17.44
C VAL A 429 5.40 -23.36 -18.69
N GLY A 430 5.90 -22.47 -19.56
CA GLY A 430 6.66 -22.86 -20.74
C GLY A 430 7.94 -23.61 -20.41
N PHE A 431 8.66 -23.17 -19.39
CA PHE A 431 9.87 -23.82 -18.92
C PHE A 431 9.61 -25.21 -18.32
N ILE A 432 8.52 -25.37 -17.55
CA ILE A 432 8.08 -26.68 -17.06
C ILE A 432 7.73 -27.59 -18.25
N GLY A 433 6.99 -27.08 -19.23
CA GLY A 433 6.68 -27.83 -20.45
C GLY A 433 7.93 -28.28 -21.21
N ALA A 434 8.91 -27.40 -21.37
CA ALA A 434 10.19 -27.72 -22.02
C ALA A 434 10.98 -28.79 -21.26
N ARG A 435 11.01 -28.73 -19.92
CA ARG A 435 11.61 -29.78 -19.08
C ARG A 435 10.92 -31.12 -19.29
N VAL A 436 9.59 -31.15 -19.25
CA VAL A 436 8.80 -32.36 -19.49
C VAL A 436 9.12 -32.97 -20.86
N LEU A 437 9.15 -32.15 -21.92
CA LEU A 437 9.53 -32.59 -23.26
C LEU A 437 10.94 -33.17 -23.30
N SER A 438 11.92 -32.48 -22.70
CA SER A 438 13.29 -32.98 -22.67
C SER A 438 13.42 -34.32 -21.93
N GLY A 439 12.67 -34.52 -20.84
CA GLY A 439 12.60 -35.80 -20.15
C GLY A 439 11.93 -36.90 -20.98
N LEU A 440 10.86 -36.59 -21.72
CA LEU A 440 10.24 -37.55 -22.66
C LEU A 440 11.21 -37.97 -23.76
N VAL A 441 12.01 -37.04 -24.29
CA VAL A 441 13.04 -37.36 -25.30
C VAL A 441 14.09 -38.30 -24.71
N VAL A 442 14.59 -38.03 -23.50
CA VAL A 442 15.54 -38.92 -22.81
C VAL A 442 14.96 -40.31 -22.60
N LEU A 443 13.69 -40.41 -22.16
CA LEU A 443 13.00 -41.68 -22.02
C LEU A 443 12.87 -42.43 -23.35
N ALA A 444 12.48 -41.73 -24.42
CA ALA A 444 12.31 -42.33 -25.74
C ALA A 444 13.63 -42.91 -26.27
N ILE A 445 14.72 -42.15 -26.16
CA ILE A 445 16.08 -42.61 -26.53
C ILE A 445 16.49 -43.81 -25.68
N GLY A 446 16.23 -43.75 -24.37
CA GLY A 446 16.54 -44.84 -23.44
C GLY A 446 15.81 -46.14 -23.75
N LEU A 447 14.52 -46.06 -24.05
CA LEU A 447 13.71 -47.21 -24.47
C LEU A 447 14.22 -47.81 -25.79
N PHE A 448 14.60 -46.95 -26.74
CA PHE A 448 15.24 -47.40 -27.97
C PHE A 448 16.55 -48.15 -27.70
N LEU A 449 17.46 -47.58 -26.91
CA LEU A 449 18.75 -48.21 -26.56
C LEU A 449 18.56 -49.53 -25.81
N ALA A 450 17.55 -49.63 -24.95
CA ALA A 450 17.26 -50.86 -24.21
C ALA A 450 16.88 -52.02 -25.16
N ASN A 451 16.03 -51.75 -26.16
CA ASN A 451 15.65 -52.75 -27.15
C ASN A 451 16.80 -53.09 -28.10
N PHE A 452 17.60 -52.08 -28.49
CA PHE A 452 18.79 -52.30 -29.31
C PHE A 452 19.79 -53.23 -28.60
N ALA A 453 20.09 -52.97 -27.33
CA ALA A 453 20.95 -53.82 -26.51
C ALA A 453 20.39 -55.24 -26.38
N PHE A 454 19.08 -55.39 -26.16
CA PHE A 454 18.42 -56.69 -26.10
C PHE A 454 18.63 -57.51 -27.38
N ASN A 455 18.42 -56.89 -28.54
CA ASN A 455 18.55 -57.55 -29.85
C ASN A 455 20.01 -57.92 -30.16
N LEU A 456 20.97 -57.04 -29.82
CA LEU A 456 22.40 -57.33 -30.01
C LEU A 456 22.87 -58.51 -29.15
N ILE A 457 22.46 -58.55 -27.88
CA ILE A 457 22.90 -59.59 -26.94
C ILE A 457 22.25 -60.94 -27.30
N THR A 458 20.97 -60.96 -27.64
CA THR A 458 20.29 -62.19 -28.09
C THR A 458 20.88 -62.73 -29.40
N GLY A 459 21.25 -61.85 -30.34
CA GLY A 459 21.90 -62.22 -31.60
C GLY A 459 23.34 -62.72 -31.49
N SER A 460 24.01 -62.54 -30.34
CA SER A 460 25.43 -62.92 -30.15
C SER A 460 25.69 -64.43 -29.98
N GLY A 461 24.65 -65.26 -29.80
CA GLY A 461 24.77 -66.72 -29.72
C GLY A 461 25.37 -67.28 -28.42
N ALA A 462 25.55 -66.47 -27.38
CA ALA A 462 26.06 -66.94 -26.08
C ALA A 462 25.10 -67.95 -25.40
N ARG A 463 25.66 -68.92 -24.63
CA ARG A 463 24.90 -70.00 -23.94
C ARG A 463 23.74 -69.52 -23.07
N GLN A 464 23.75 -68.27 -22.61
CA GLN A 464 22.71 -67.66 -21.77
C GLN A 464 22.35 -66.24 -22.26
N SER A 465 22.37 -66.02 -23.58
CA SER A 465 22.15 -64.70 -24.20
C SER A 465 20.83 -64.04 -23.81
N ASN A 466 19.76 -64.84 -23.63
CA ASN A 466 18.43 -64.30 -23.34
C ASN A 466 18.33 -63.66 -21.94
N ILE A 467 18.91 -64.30 -20.91
CA ILE A 467 18.90 -63.75 -19.55
C ILE A 467 19.77 -62.48 -19.50
N LEU A 468 20.93 -62.53 -20.14
CA LEU A 468 21.86 -61.40 -20.17
C LEU A 468 21.25 -60.19 -20.92
N ALA A 469 20.52 -60.45 -22.01
CA ALA A 469 19.78 -59.46 -22.77
C ALA A 469 18.64 -58.84 -21.94
N GLN A 470 17.87 -59.66 -21.22
CA GLN A 470 16.77 -59.19 -20.37
C GLN A 470 17.29 -58.28 -19.25
N VAL A 471 18.38 -58.68 -18.58
CA VAL A 471 19.02 -57.89 -17.52
C VAL A 471 19.53 -56.56 -18.08
N ALA A 472 20.21 -56.57 -19.22
CA ALA A 472 20.68 -55.35 -19.88
C ALA A 472 19.52 -54.41 -20.24
N ARG A 473 18.43 -54.94 -20.81
CA ARG A 473 17.23 -54.16 -21.14
C ARG A 473 16.63 -53.50 -19.91
N ILE A 474 16.41 -54.27 -18.84
CA ILE A 474 15.84 -53.75 -17.59
C ILE A 474 16.75 -52.68 -16.97
N ALA A 475 18.07 -52.90 -16.97
CA ALA A 475 19.03 -51.93 -16.45
C ALA A 475 18.99 -50.60 -17.22
N ILE A 476 18.95 -50.65 -18.56
CA ILE A 476 18.89 -49.45 -19.41
C ILE A 476 17.54 -48.72 -19.23
N ILE A 477 16.42 -49.45 -19.14
CA ILE A 477 15.10 -48.84 -18.88
C ILE A 477 15.08 -48.15 -17.51
N ALA A 478 15.54 -48.82 -16.46
CA ALA A 478 15.57 -48.25 -15.12
C ALA A 478 16.45 -46.99 -15.04
N PHE A 479 17.62 -47.02 -15.68
CA PHE A 479 18.53 -45.87 -15.76
C PHE A 479 17.92 -44.72 -16.56
N SER A 480 17.33 -45.01 -17.71
CA SER A 480 16.68 -44.00 -18.55
C SER A 480 15.46 -43.40 -17.89
N LEU A 481 14.71 -44.21 -17.12
CA LEU A 481 13.59 -43.73 -16.30
C LEU A 481 14.05 -42.72 -15.26
N ALA A 482 15.12 -43.04 -14.53
CA ALA A 482 15.70 -42.13 -13.53
C ALA A 482 16.19 -40.82 -14.18
N LEU A 483 16.97 -40.91 -15.26
CA LEU A 483 17.45 -39.73 -15.99
C LEU A 483 16.31 -38.90 -16.59
N GLY A 484 15.29 -39.55 -17.14
CA GLY A 484 14.12 -38.90 -17.70
C GLY A 484 13.36 -38.11 -16.64
N LEU A 485 13.06 -38.73 -15.49
CA LEU A 485 12.40 -38.06 -14.35
C LEU A 485 13.22 -36.89 -13.81
N GLN A 486 14.55 -37.06 -13.72
CA GLN A 486 15.47 -35.99 -13.33
C GLN A 486 15.39 -34.81 -14.30
N GLN A 487 15.38 -35.07 -15.62
CA GLN A 487 15.31 -34.05 -16.65
C GLN A 487 13.95 -33.32 -16.69
N MET A 488 12.86 -34.00 -16.33
CA MET A 488 11.55 -33.36 -16.12
C MET A 488 11.53 -32.43 -14.89
N GLY A 489 12.53 -32.51 -14.02
CA GLY A 489 12.60 -31.75 -12.77
C GLY A 489 11.73 -32.32 -11.66
N ILE A 490 11.31 -33.58 -11.76
CA ILE A 490 10.49 -34.26 -10.75
C ILE A 490 11.40 -34.72 -9.62
N ALA A 491 11.47 -33.91 -8.56
CA ALA A 491 12.23 -34.18 -7.33
C ALA A 491 13.61 -34.83 -7.60
N PRO A 492 14.53 -34.13 -8.30
CA PRO A 492 15.78 -34.72 -8.77
C PRO A 492 16.61 -35.33 -7.64
N ASP A 493 16.59 -34.73 -6.45
CA ASP A 493 17.29 -35.27 -5.27
C ASP A 493 16.70 -36.60 -4.80
N ILE A 494 15.37 -36.74 -4.82
CA ILE A 494 14.69 -37.99 -4.45
C ILE A 494 15.03 -39.06 -5.47
N VAL A 495 14.99 -38.74 -6.77
CA VAL A 495 15.32 -39.68 -7.85
C VAL A 495 16.79 -40.12 -7.76
N ASN A 496 17.72 -39.17 -7.60
CA ASN A 496 19.15 -39.44 -7.46
C ASN A 496 19.45 -40.31 -6.23
N LEU A 497 18.83 -40.00 -5.09
CA LEU A 497 19.01 -40.76 -3.86
C LEU A 497 18.41 -42.16 -4.00
N ALA A 498 17.18 -42.29 -4.49
CA ALA A 498 16.51 -43.58 -4.63
C ALA A 498 17.27 -44.50 -5.59
N PHE A 499 17.69 -43.99 -6.76
CA PHE A 499 18.45 -44.75 -7.74
C PHE A 499 19.87 -45.06 -7.25
N GLY A 500 20.54 -44.09 -6.62
CA GLY A 500 21.85 -44.27 -6.00
C GLY A 500 21.85 -45.32 -4.90
N LEU A 501 20.84 -45.32 -4.04
CA LEU A 501 20.66 -46.35 -3.00
C LEU A 501 20.31 -47.72 -3.59
N LEU A 502 19.47 -47.77 -4.63
CA LEU A 502 19.11 -49.02 -5.29
C LEU A 502 20.33 -49.65 -5.95
N LEU A 503 21.10 -48.88 -6.73
CA LEU A 503 22.34 -49.36 -7.32
C LEU A 503 23.38 -49.71 -6.27
N GLY A 504 23.48 -48.90 -5.21
CA GLY A 504 24.33 -49.18 -4.06
C GLY A 504 23.97 -50.51 -3.38
N ALA A 505 22.68 -50.77 -3.15
CA ALA A 505 22.19 -52.02 -2.57
C ALA A 505 22.48 -53.22 -3.47
N ILE A 506 22.28 -53.10 -4.79
CA ILE A 506 22.64 -54.15 -5.75
C ILE A 506 24.14 -54.41 -5.75
N ALA A 507 24.96 -53.35 -5.76
CA ALA A 507 26.42 -53.47 -5.72
C ALA A 507 26.90 -54.17 -4.44
N VAL A 508 26.35 -53.79 -3.28
CA VAL A 508 26.64 -54.44 -1.99
C VAL A 508 26.17 -55.89 -1.99
N ALA A 509 24.97 -56.18 -2.50
CA ALA A 509 24.45 -57.55 -2.58
C ALA A 509 25.33 -58.46 -3.45
N ILE A 510 25.77 -57.97 -4.62
CA ILE A 510 26.69 -58.70 -5.50
C ILE A 510 28.04 -58.90 -4.81
N ALA A 511 28.60 -57.85 -4.19
CA ALA A 511 29.86 -57.93 -3.47
C ALA A 511 29.81 -58.96 -2.33
N LEU A 512 28.70 -59.01 -1.57
CA LEU A 512 28.48 -60.01 -0.52
C LEU A 512 28.28 -61.41 -1.08
N ALA A 513 27.49 -61.57 -2.15
CA ALA A 513 27.24 -62.87 -2.77
C ALA A 513 28.53 -63.50 -3.33
N PHE A 514 29.35 -62.72 -4.03
CA PHE A 514 30.66 -63.17 -4.52
C PHE A 514 31.68 -63.35 -3.39
N GLY A 515 31.75 -62.41 -2.45
CA GLY A 515 32.71 -62.44 -1.35
C GLY A 515 32.51 -63.62 -0.40
N LEU A 516 31.25 -63.95 -0.07
CA LEU A 516 30.92 -65.10 0.77
C LEU A 516 30.93 -66.41 -0.02
N GLY A 517 30.40 -66.43 -1.25
CA GLY A 517 30.30 -67.65 -2.07
C GLY A 517 31.63 -68.10 -2.71
N GLY A 518 32.56 -67.18 -2.97
CA GLY A 518 33.87 -67.48 -3.56
C GLY A 518 34.98 -67.76 -2.54
N ARG A 519 34.68 -67.67 -1.23
CA ARG A 519 35.65 -67.80 -0.15
C ARG A 519 36.44 -69.10 -0.22
N ASP A 520 35.76 -70.23 -0.41
CA ASP A 520 36.40 -71.54 -0.38
C ASP A 520 37.31 -71.72 -1.62
N VAL A 521 36.82 -71.36 -2.80
CA VAL A 521 37.60 -71.40 -4.07
C VAL A 521 38.84 -70.51 -4.00
N ALA A 522 38.69 -69.29 -3.47
CA ALA A 522 39.83 -68.39 -3.28
C ALA A 522 40.83 -68.94 -2.26
N GLY A 523 40.34 -69.58 -1.19
CA GLY A 523 41.17 -70.25 -0.18
C GLY A 523 41.97 -71.41 -0.76
N GLU A 524 41.34 -72.26 -1.57
CA GLU A 524 42.01 -73.36 -2.28
C GLU A 524 43.09 -72.83 -3.22
N GLN A 525 42.78 -71.82 -4.05
CA GLN A 525 43.73 -71.30 -5.03
C GLN A 525 44.95 -70.65 -4.36
N VAL A 526 44.75 -69.91 -3.26
CA VAL A 526 45.83 -69.31 -2.48
C VAL A 526 46.72 -70.39 -1.84
N ARG A 527 46.13 -71.47 -1.32
CA ARG A 527 46.88 -72.62 -0.78
C ARG A 527 47.71 -73.31 -1.84
N GLU A 528 47.13 -73.58 -3.01
CA GLU A 528 47.82 -74.19 -4.14
C GLU A 528 48.98 -73.31 -4.63
N TRP A 529 48.80 -72.00 -4.66
CA TRP A 529 49.85 -71.04 -4.99
C TRP A 529 50.97 -71.04 -3.95
N LEU A 530 50.63 -71.07 -2.66
CA LEU A 530 51.58 -71.18 -1.55
C LEU A 530 52.39 -72.48 -1.58
N ASP A 531 51.76 -73.60 -1.92
CA ASP A 531 52.42 -74.89 -2.03
C ASP A 531 53.37 -74.95 -3.23
N SER A 532 53.02 -74.27 -4.34
CA SER A 532 53.92 -74.14 -5.51
C SER A 532 55.19 -73.36 -5.23
N LEU A 533 55.19 -72.46 -4.24
CA LEU A 533 56.35 -71.68 -3.79
C LEU A 533 57.20 -72.40 -2.74
N LYS A 534 56.69 -73.49 -2.16
CA LYS A 534 57.36 -74.29 -1.12
C LYS A 534 58.15 -75.49 -1.66
N LYS A 535 57.99 -75.80 -2.95
CA LYS A 535 58.89 -76.67 -3.71
C LYS A 535 60.02 -75.86 -4.30
#